data_AF-A0A7W9MRA3-F1
#
_entry.id   AF-A0A7W9MRA3-F1
#
_cell.length_a   1.000
_cell.length_b   1.000
_cell.length_c   1.000
_cell.angle_alpha   90.00
_cell.angle_beta   90.00
_cell.angle_gamma   90.00
#
_symmetry.space_group_name_H-M   'P 1'
#
loop_
_entity.id
_entity.type
_entity.pdbx_description
1 polymer ?
#
loop_
_entity_poly.entity_id
_entity_poly.type
_entity_poly.pdbx_seq_one_letter_code
_entity_poly.pdbx_strand_id
1 'polypeptide(L)'
;MEPLATLEELANRLPFVMDDDEEREAMGALEDLSDDARHYGKPSWADPATTPPQVSRLVLKAAARHMKNPDGYTQSRAGDETLAWDGRGEDAGSAYFIPREIDQLRKLAGITKIFSVPVIAWGTRTRRREGLVPTEHGAPFPLFNSDSHPW
;
A
#
# COMPACT_ATOMS: atom_id res chain seq x y z
N MET A 1 -12.40 2.57 -9.73
CA MET A 1 -11.05 2.59 -10.35
C MET A 1 -10.74 1.16 -10.78
N GLU A 2 -9.85 0.90 -11.75
CA GLU A 2 -9.62 -0.49 -12.19
C GLU A 2 -9.08 -1.36 -11.03
N PRO A 3 -9.57 -2.60 -10.84
CA PRO A 3 -9.05 -3.50 -9.81
C PRO A 3 -7.56 -3.82 -10.01
N LEU A 4 -6.80 -3.98 -8.92
CA LEU A 4 -5.37 -4.33 -8.95
C LEU A 4 -5.08 -5.81 -9.25
N ALA A 5 -6.12 -6.63 -9.32
CA ALA A 5 -6.06 -8.06 -9.58
C ALA A 5 -7.34 -8.52 -10.29
N THR A 6 -7.27 -9.64 -11.01
CA THR A 6 -8.40 -10.14 -11.80
C THR A 6 -9.19 -11.22 -11.09
N LEU A 7 -10.44 -11.43 -11.54
CA LEU A 7 -11.29 -12.51 -11.05
C LEU A 7 -10.69 -13.89 -11.35
N GLU A 8 -10.04 -14.07 -12.51
CA GLU A 8 -9.35 -15.31 -12.86
C GLU A 8 -8.19 -15.61 -11.90
N GLU A 9 -7.40 -14.60 -11.52
CA GLU A 9 -6.32 -14.76 -10.54
C GLU A 9 -6.84 -15.14 -9.15
N LEU A 10 -8.03 -14.66 -8.79
CA LEU A 10 -8.70 -15.01 -7.53
C LEU A 10 -9.26 -16.44 -7.59
N ALA A 11 -9.95 -16.81 -8.66
CA ALA A 11 -10.50 -18.15 -8.87
C ALA A 11 -9.41 -19.23 -8.75
N ASN A 12 -8.23 -18.99 -9.33
CA ASN A 12 -7.08 -19.90 -9.24
C ASN A 12 -6.55 -20.12 -7.81
N ARG A 13 -6.99 -19.35 -6.82
CA ARG A 13 -6.60 -19.48 -5.40
C ARG A 13 -7.68 -20.07 -4.51
N LEU A 14 -8.91 -20.17 -5.01
CA LEU A 14 -10.03 -20.71 -4.25
C LEU A 14 -10.09 -22.23 -4.43
N PRO A 15 -10.49 -22.98 -3.38
CA PRO A 15 -10.64 -24.43 -3.48
C PRO A 15 -11.97 -24.84 -4.15
N PHE A 16 -12.80 -23.88 -4.56
CA PHE A 16 -14.11 -24.07 -5.17
C PHE A 16 -14.26 -23.22 -6.43
N VAL A 17 -15.22 -23.60 -7.28
CA VAL A 17 -15.60 -22.84 -8.48
C VAL A 17 -16.71 -21.88 -8.06
N MET A 18 -16.56 -20.61 -8.41
CA MET A 18 -17.54 -19.57 -8.08
C MET A 18 -18.76 -19.69 -9.00
N ASP A 19 -19.95 -19.42 -8.46
CA ASP A 19 -21.15 -19.17 -9.26
C ASP A 19 -21.29 -17.68 -9.67
N ASP A 20 -22.30 -17.36 -10.49
CA ASP A 20 -22.51 -16.00 -11.02
C ASP A 20 -22.75 -14.93 -9.93
N ASP A 21 -23.26 -15.32 -8.76
CA ASP A 21 -23.50 -14.42 -7.64
C ASP A 21 -22.22 -14.22 -6.82
N GLU A 22 -21.48 -15.30 -6.56
CA GLU A 22 -20.16 -15.28 -5.93
C GLU A 22 -19.13 -14.53 -6.79
N GLU A 23 -19.19 -14.62 -8.11
CA GLU A 23 -18.33 -13.84 -9.02
C GLU A 23 -18.60 -12.34 -8.89
N ARG A 24 -19.86 -11.95 -8.72
CA ARG A 24 -20.26 -10.55 -8.55
C ARG A 24 -19.76 -10.01 -7.21
N GLU A 25 -19.90 -10.80 -6.16
CA GLU A 25 -19.38 -10.47 -4.83
C GLU A 25 -17.85 -10.37 -4.84
N ALA A 26 -17.18 -11.34 -5.45
CA ALA A 26 -15.72 -11.36 -5.60
C ALA A 26 -15.20 -10.12 -6.34
N MET A 27 -15.90 -9.69 -7.39
CA MET A 27 -15.56 -8.47 -8.13
C MET A 27 -15.67 -7.22 -7.25
N GLY A 28 -16.75 -7.09 -6.47
CA GLY A 28 -16.91 -5.99 -5.51
C GLY A 28 -15.80 -5.99 -4.45
N ALA A 29 -15.48 -7.17 -3.91
CA ALA A 29 -14.39 -7.31 -2.94
C ALA A 29 -13.02 -6.93 -3.52
N LEU A 30 -12.75 -7.26 -4.79
CA LEU A 30 -11.51 -6.87 -5.47
C LEU A 30 -11.44 -5.36 -5.70
N GLU A 31 -12.55 -4.71 -6.02
CA GLU A 31 -12.63 -3.25 -6.16
C GLU A 31 -12.35 -2.55 -4.83
N ASP A 32 -13.08 -2.91 -3.77
CA ASP A 32 -12.94 -2.32 -2.43
C ASP A 32 -11.52 -2.49 -1.89
N LEU A 33 -10.97 -3.70 -1.98
CA LEU A 33 -9.59 -3.98 -1.52
C LEU A 33 -8.53 -3.27 -2.34
N SER A 34 -8.80 -3.01 -3.63
CA SER A 34 -7.88 -2.22 -4.47
C SER A 34 -7.87 -0.76 -4.05
N ASP A 35 -9.03 -0.21 -3.72
CA ASP A 35 -9.15 1.16 -3.21
C ASP A 35 -8.52 1.29 -1.82
N ASP A 36 -8.73 0.31 -0.94
CA ASP A 36 -8.04 0.24 0.35
C ASP A 36 -6.52 0.11 0.21
N ALA A 37 -6.03 -0.66 -0.77
CA ALA A 37 -4.60 -0.78 -1.02
C ALA A 37 -3.97 0.57 -1.41
N ARG A 38 -4.70 1.39 -2.17
CA ARG A 38 -4.30 2.76 -2.52
C ARG A 38 -4.38 3.70 -1.32
N HIS A 39 -5.43 3.55 -0.50
CA HIS A 39 -5.64 4.34 0.70
C HIS A 39 -4.52 4.14 1.73
N TYR A 40 -4.20 2.88 2.06
CA TYR A 40 -3.15 2.55 3.03
C TYR A 40 -1.74 2.67 2.46
N GLY A 41 -1.59 2.59 1.14
CA GLY A 41 -0.32 2.61 0.43
C GLY A 41 -0.08 3.89 -0.34
N LYS A 42 -0.03 3.81 -1.68
CA LYS A 42 0.16 4.97 -2.57
C LYS A 42 -1.03 5.15 -3.51
N PRO A 43 -1.54 6.39 -3.69
CA PRO A 43 -2.53 6.71 -4.72
C PRO A 43 -2.05 6.45 -6.16
N SER A 44 -0.73 6.42 -6.39
CA SER A 44 -0.15 6.17 -7.71
C SER A 44 -0.32 4.73 -8.20
N TRP A 45 -0.76 3.80 -7.34
CA TRP A 45 -1.07 2.42 -7.71
C TRP A 45 -2.44 2.34 -8.40
N ALA A 46 -2.59 3.08 -9.50
CA ALA A 46 -3.83 3.12 -10.28
C ALA A 46 -3.88 1.98 -11.30
N ASP A 47 -2.73 1.67 -11.94
CA ASP A 47 -2.60 0.64 -12.97
C ASP A 47 -1.90 -0.62 -12.39
N PRO A 48 -2.51 -1.82 -12.53
CA PRO A 48 -1.88 -3.08 -12.16
C PRO A 48 -0.48 -3.29 -12.73
N ALA A 49 -0.21 -2.82 -13.96
CA ALA A 49 1.08 -3.03 -14.63
C ALA A 49 2.22 -2.21 -14.00
N THR A 50 1.91 -1.06 -13.39
CA THR A 50 2.89 -0.19 -12.72
C THR A 50 2.98 -0.46 -11.21
N THR A 51 1.99 -1.15 -10.67
CA THR A 51 1.89 -1.47 -9.24
C THR A 51 2.83 -2.62 -8.89
N PRO A 52 3.57 -2.56 -7.75
CA PRO A 52 4.41 -3.67 -7.34
C PRO A 52 3.61 -4.97 -7.23
N PRO A 53 4.07 -6.11 -7.79
CA PRO A 53 3.32 -7.38 -7.79
C PRO A 53 2.93 -7.86 -6.38
N GLN A 54 3.69 -7.46 -5.36
CA GLN A 54 3.39 -7.77 -3.96
C GLN A 54 2.07 -7.15 -3.49
N VAL A 55 1.68 -5.98 -4.02
CA VAL A 55 0.41 -5.30 -3.66
C VAL A 55 -0.77 -6.11 -4.22
N SER A 56 -0.75 -6.47 -5.51
CA SER A 56 -1.78 -7.32 -6.11
C SER A 56 -1.90 -8.67 -5.40
N ARG A 57 -0.77 -9.27 -4.98
CA ARG A 57 -0.78 -10.50 -4.19
C ARG A 57 -1.44 -10.34 -2.82
N LEU A 58 -1.31 -9.17 -2.18
CA LEU A 58 -1.97 -8.86 -0.92
C LEU A 58 -3.47 -8.67 -1.11
N VAL A 59 -3.90 -7.95 -2.15
CA VAL A 59 -5.31 -7.82 -2.55
C VAL A 59 -5.93 -9.21 -2.77
N LEU A 60 -5.31 -10.04 -3.61
CA LEU A 60 -5.77 -11.42 -3.86
C LEU A 60 -5.84 -12.28 -2.59
N LYS A 61 -4.92 -12.09 -1.65
CA LYS A 61 -4.91 -12.83 -0.39
C LYS A 61 -6.05 -12.40 0.53
N ALA A 62 -6.33 -11.09 0.59
CA ALA A 62 -7.44 -10.55 1.38
C ALA A 62 -8.78 -10.94 0.76
N ALA A 63 -8.92 -10.86 -0.56
CA ALA A 63 -10.12 -11.29 -1.29
C ALA A 63 -10.38 -12.79 -1.09
N ALA A 64 -9.36 -13.65 -1.25
CA ALA A 64 -9.50 -15.08 -1.01
C ALA A 64 -9.82 -15.43 0.46
N ARG A 65 -9.46 -14.57 1.42
CA ARG A 65 -9.86 -14.73 2.82
C ARG A 65 -11.34 -14.37 3.02
N HIS A 66 -11.81 -13.31 2.38
CA HIS A 66 -13.20 -12.87 2.40
C HIS A 66 -14.12 -13.92 1.77
N MET A 67 -13.82 -14.39 0.55
CA MET A 67 -14.63 -15.40 -0.15
C MET A 67 -14.73 -16.75 0.58
N LYS A 68 -13.84 -17.05 1.54
CA LYS A 68 -13.95 -18.25 2.37
C LYS A 68 -14.96 -18.12 3.52
N ASN A 69 -15.39 -16.90 3.84
CA ASN A 69 -16.36 -16.60 4.88
C ASN A 69 -17.04 -15.25 4.59
N PRO A 70 -17.80 -15.16 3.48
CA PRO A 70 -18.45 -13.92 3.04
C PRO A 70 -19.45 -13.42 4.08
N ASP A 71 -20.23 -14.33 4.68
CA ASP A 71 -21.21 -14.03 5.73
C ASP A 71 -20.59 -13.60 7.08
N GLY A 72 -19.27 -13.65 7.22
CA GLY A 72 -18.61 -13.16 8.43
C GLY A 72 -18.87 -14.01 9.69
N TYR A 73 -19.17 -15.31 9.56
CA TYR A 73 -19.39 -16.15 10.75
C TYR A 73 -18.16 -16.14 11.65
N THR A 74 -18.38 -15.82 12.93
CA THR A 74 -17.37 -15.92 14.01
C THR A 74 -17.40 -17.31 14.64
N GLN A 75 -18.56 -17.96 14.63
CA GLN A 75 -18.75 -19.34 15.06
C GLN A 75 -19.85 -20.00 14.22
N SER A 76 -19.57 -21.19 13.71
CA SER A 76 -20.57 -22.07 13.09
C SER A 76 -20.67 -23.38 13.87
N ARG A 77 -21.91 -23.83 14.08
CA ARG A 77 -22.21 -25.10 14.75
C ARG A 77 -23.03 -25.97 13.82
N ALA A 78 -22.49 -27.15 13.50
CA ALA A 78 -23.17 -28.18 12.73
C ALA A 78 -23.20 -29.47 13.54
N GLY A 79 -24.32 -29.73 14.23
CA GLY A 79 -24.44 -30.88 15.13
C GLY A 79 -23.46 -30.80 16.30
N ASP A 80 -22.49 -31.72 16.33
CA ASP A 80 -21.45 -31.81 17.38
C ASP A 80 -20.11 -31.16 16.97
N GLU A 81 -20.00 -30.65 15.74
CA GLU A 81 -18.81 -29.92 15.29
C GLU A 81 -18.99 -28.41 15.54
N THR A 82 -18.04 -27.84 16.28
CA THR A 82 -17.94 -26.39 16.48
C THR A 82 -16.72 -25.87 15.74
N LEU A 83 -16.95 -25.01 14.74
CA LEU A 83 -15.89 -24.28 14.06
C LEU A 83 -15.93 -22.83 14.52
N ALA A 84 -14.84 -22.38 15.15
CA ALA A 84 -14.68 -21.00 15.60
C ALA A 84 -13.63 -20.29 14.74
N TRP A 85 -13.99 -19.13 14.21
CA TRP A 85 -13.06 -18.21 13.56
C TRP A 85 -12.66 -17.13 14.57
N ASP A 86 -11.57 -17.38 15.28
CA ASP A 86 -11.12 -16.48 16.35
C ASP A 86 -10.63 -15.12 15.79
N GLY A 87 -10.93 -14.04 16.51
CA GLY A 87 -10.43 -12.69 16.23
C GLY A 87 -11.02 -11.94 15.03
N ARG A 88 -12.22 -12.28 14.54
CA ARG A 88 -12.89 -11.62 13.38
C ARG A 88 -14.06 -10.70 13.72
N GLY A 89 -14.38 -10.49 15.00
CA GLY A 89 -15.67 -9.99 15.48
C GLY A 89 -16.28 -8.76 14.78
N GLU A 90 -15.53 -7.67 14.60
CA GLU A 90 -16.07 -6.40 14.08
C GLU A 90 -15.97 -6.25 12.55
N ASP A 91 -15.00 -6.94 11.92
CA ASP A 91 -14.76 -6.92 10.47
C ASP A 91 -15.38 -8.14 9.76
N ALA A 92 -16.21 -8.89 10.48
CA ALA A 92 -16.84 -10.10 9.99
C ALA A 92 -17.89 -9.73 8.94
N GLY A 93 -17.58 -10.02 7.67
CA GLY A 93 -18.50 -9.90 6.55
C GLY A 93 -18.13 -8.83 5.51
N SER A 94 -17.09 -8.04 5.76
CA SER A 94 -16.52 -7.14 4.75
C SER A 94 -15.19 -7.67 4.22
N ALA A 95 -14.79 -7.21 3.04
CA ALA A 95 -13.45 -7.44 2.53
C ALA A 95 -12.49 -6.45 3.20
N TYR A 96 -11.52 -6.94 3.99
CA TYR A 96 -10.60 -6.08 4.74
C TYR A 96 -9.18 -6.61 4.76
N PHE A 97 -8.21 -5.71 4.99
CA PHE A 97 -6.82 -6.06 5.29
C PHE A 97 -6.58 -6.24 6.79
N ILE A 98 -5.86 -7.30 7.16
CA ILE A 98 -5.42 -7.44 8.57
C ILE A 98 -4.28 -6.45 8.89
N PRO A 99 -4.04 -6.10 10.17
CA PRO A 99 -3.05 -5.08 10.55
C PRO A 99 -1.63 -5.33 9.98
N ARG A 100 -1.22 -6.59 9.88
CA ARG A 100 0.06 -6.98 9.29
C ARG A 100 0.15 -6.70 7.78
N GLU A 101 -0.96 -6.85 7.07
CA GLU A 101 -1.04 -6.57 5.62
C GLU A 101 -1.01 -5.07 5.37
N ILE A 102 -1.71 -4.28 6.19
CA ILE A 102 -1.66 -2.82 6.16
C ILE A 102 -0.23 -2.31 6.40
N ASP A 103 0.48 -2.86 7.41
CA ASP A 103 1.88 -2.53 7.67
C ASP A 103 2.79 -2.86 6.47
N GLN A 104 2.53 -3.98 5.79
CA GLN A 104 3.26 -4.36 4.59
C GLN A 104 2.96 -3.42 3.41
N LEU A 105 1.71 -3.02 3.20
CA LEU A 105 1.33 -2.03 2.18
C LEU A 105 2.04 -0.69 2.43
N ARG A 106 2.05 -0.20 3.67
CA ARG A 106 2.76 1.03 4.05
C ARG A 106 4.26 0.95 3.77
N LYS A 107 4.88 -0.19 4.06
CA LYS A 107 6.31 -0.44 3.75
C LYS A 107 6.58 -0.44 2.25
N LEU A 108 5.73 -1.09 1.46
CA LEU A 108 5.82 -1.09 -0.01
C LEU A 108 5.62 0.31 -0.59
N ALA A 109 4.79 1.12 0.07
CA ALA A 109 4.62 2.53 -0.24
C ALA A 109 5.81 3.40 0.22
N GLY A 110 6.82 2.84 0.89
CA GLY A 110 7.93 3.61 1.43
C GLY A 110 7.50 4.61 2.52
N ILE A 111 6.33 4.41 3.13
CA ILE A 111 5.83 5.24 4.23
C ILE A 111 6.61 4.82 5.48
N THR A 112 7.55 5.66 5.89
CA THR A 112 8.33 5.47 7.11
C THR A 112 7.78 6.38 8.21
N LYS A 113 7.85 5.92 9.47
CA LYS A 113 7.54 6.75 10.64
C LYS A 113 8.68 7.69 11.04
N ILE A 114 9.80 7.63 10.32
CA ILE A 114 11.01 8.41 10.60
C ILE A 114 11.09 9.52 9.56
N PHE A 115 11.01 10.76 10.02
CA PHE A 115 11.20 11.95 9.20
C PHE A 115 12.33 12.82 9.76
N SER A 116 13.10 13.43 8.89
CA SER A 116 14.15 14.38 9.27
C SER A 116 13.55 15.78 9.30
N VAL A 117 13.63 16.45 10.45
CA VAL A 117 13.27 17.87 10.58
C VAL A 117 14.56 18.67 10.62
N PRO A 118 14.81 19.57 9.65
CA PRO A 118 15.95 20.47 9.74
C PRO A 118 15.72 21.44 10.90
N VAL A 119 16.56 21.35 11.93
CA VAL A 119 16.59 22.34 13.01
C VAL A 119 17.45 23.51 12.56
N ILE A 120 16.82 24.67 12.38
CA ILE A 120 17.48 25.90 11.95
C ILE A 120 17.45 26.88 13.12
N ALA A 121 18.60 27.45 13.49
CA ALA A 121 18.68 28.42 14.58
C ALA A 121 17.92 29.71 14.22
N TRP A 122 17.17 30.25 15.18
CA TRP A 122 16.39 31.48 14.98
C TRP A 122 17.31 32.63 14.49
N GLY A 123 16.96 33.24 13.37
CA GLY A 123 17.74 34.32 12.76
C GLY A 123 18.89 33.88 11.85
N THR A 124 19.11 32.57 11.63
CA THR A 124 20.05 32.14 10.60
C THR A 124 19.47 32.41 9.21
N ARG A 125 20.14 33.30 8.46
CA ARG A 125 19.90 33.43 7.02
C ARG A 125 20.33 32.13 6.37
N THR A 126 19.40 31.42 5.73
CA THR A 126 19.70 30.26 4.88
C THR A 126 20.84 30.66 3.93
N ARG A 127 22.00 30.02 4.03
CA ARG A 127 23.11 30.29 3.11
C ARG A 127 22.58 30.09 1.70
N ARG A 128 22.68 31.13 0.85
CA ARG A 128 22.40 30.99 -0.59
C ARG A 128 23.32 29.89 -1.12
N ARG A 129 22.73 28.92 -1.83
CA ARG A 129 23.42 27.71 -2.31
C ARG A 129 24.54 28.01 -3.30
N GLU A 130 24.53 29.18 -3.92
CA GLU A 130 25.48 29.56 -4.96
C GLU A 130 26.11 30.90 -4.59
N GLY A 131 27.32 30.83 -4.03
CA GLY A 131 28.20 32.00 -4.01
C GLY A 131 28.89 32.09 -5.36
N LEU A 132 28.72 33.19 -6.08
CA LEU A 132 29.56 33.50 -7.23
C LEU A 132 30.72 34.36 -6.74
N VAL A 133 31.95 34.04 -7.14
CA VAL A 133 33.11 34.86 -6.81
C VAL A 133 33.24 35.95 -7.88
N PRO A 134 33.32 37.23 -7.49
CA PRO A 134 33.53 38.32 -8.43
C PRO A 134 34.93 38.21 -9.04
N THR A 135 35.02 38.24 -10.36
CA THR A 135 36.28 38.34 -11.13
C THR A 135 36.40 39.74 -11.72
N GLU A 136 37.60 40.30 -11.72
CA GLU A 136 37.82 41.63 -12.30
C GLU A 136 37.50 41.65 -13.81
N HIS A 137 37.75 40.56 -14.52
CA HIS A 137 37.58 40.45 -15.98
C HIS A 137 36.95 39.10 -16.37
N GLY A 138 35.61 38.98 -16.32
CA GLY A 138 34.91 37.82 -16.86
C GLY A 138 33.51 37.56 -16.30
N ALA A 139 32.89 36.47 -16.74
CA ALA A 139 31.66 35.97 -16.14
C ALA A 139 31.95 35.44 -14.72
N PRO A 140 31.03 35.60 -13.75
CA PRO A 140 31.25 35.16 -12.38
C PRO A 140 31.49 33.66 -12.32
N PHE A 141 32.52 33.21 -11.60
CA PHE A 141 32.77 31.78 -11.42
C PHE A 141 32.05 31.25 -10.17
N PRO A 142 31.51 30.01 -10.23
CA PRO A 142 30.89 29.38 -9.07
C PRO A 142 31.95 29.13 -7.99
N LEU A 143 31.71 29.62 -6.77
CA LEU A 143 32.52 29.28 -5.61
C LEU A 143 32.40 27.78 -5.37
N PHE A 144 33.49 27.04 -5.59
CA PHE A 144 33.54 25.59 -5.40
C PHE A 144 33.24 25.24 -3.94
N ASN A 145 32.02 24.79 -3.68
CA ASN A 145 31.68 24.09 -2.46
C ASN A 145 30.82 22.89 -2.86
N SER A 146 31.45 21.88 -3.45
CA SER A 146 30.84 20.56 -3.56
C SER A 146 31.30 19.71 -2.38
N ASP A 147 30.35 19.08 -1.68
CA ASP A 147 30.63 18.13 -0.59
C ASP A 147 31.35 16.85 -1.08
N SER A 148 31.65 16.74 -2.39
CA SER A 148 32.12 15.52 -3.05
C SER A 148 33.59 15.51 -3.49
N HIS A 149 34.34 16.61 -3.46
CA HIS A 149 35.77 16.60 -3.80
C HIS A 149 36.58 17.63 -2.98
N PRO A 150 37.71 17.24 -2.35
CA PRO A 150 38.54 18.16 -1.57
C PRO A 150 39.66 18.83 -2.40
N TRP A 151 39.60 18.78 -3.72
CA TRP A 151 40.50 19.50 -4.65
C TRP A 151 39.94 19.45 -6.07
#